data_AF-A0A829H9J5-F1
#
_entry.id   AF-A0A829H9J5-F1
#
_cell.length_a   1.000
_cell.length_b   1.000
_cell.length_c   1.000
_cell.angle_alpha   90.00
_cell.angle_beta   90.00
_cell.angle_gamma   90.00
#
_symmetry.space_group_name_H-M   'P 1'
#
loop_
_entity.id
_entity.type
_entity.pdbx_description
1 polymer ?
#
loop_
_entity_poly.entity_id
_entity_poly.type
_entity_poly.pdbx_seq_one_letter_code
_entity_poly.pdbx_strand_id
1 'polypeptide(L)'
;MNERERILDLVKKGVISSEEALVLLENLAKRQGSQQAASPADNTAPEETSETPNTDDEHATSDTDRNEALTELNTEIAEAAGALDAATAQVTTIGKQIDANNEQIIVLDTMEDLEALSPEKYQKRGDLKQENQKLTDQLAELKGQIESLKANLAGLRHQKHDLERKKLGDKILNDDWQKDARDAFSEFGKNLGDATTQLGGFVKDTVNNVLDNVDWKNVTITVPGLATEKFDHVFDFPDSQATILDVKVANGDVKFKTWDQPGIQVAAAIKLYGKMDAASPLDAFKDRSRIDVTDDHFSFQVPNKRVQADLVISLPKRSYDHVAVRLLNGSADLTGITGKDFYVKSTNGQMNFTHVDGVMIESEGVNGSIKVQGGHTHDLLLTTVNGDVSVDADPATAALKTVNGTVRATYHTDFTTLEGTSMNGNVKVAVPSSIALNGEVRTHFGSIKSRLSEVAEPAKGIKRLELTRPGTGSSEMKLNTTSGNIQLKDSND
;
A
#
# COMPACT_ATOMS: atom_id res chain seq x y z
N MET A 1 24.45 -2.03 -23.28
CA MET A 1 24.75 -2.44 -21.90
C MET A 1 25.50 -3.74 -21.96
N ASN A 2 26.63 -3.84 -21.26
CA ASN A 2 27.37 -5.09 -21.14
C ASN A 2 26.53 -6.07 -20.30
N GLU A 3 26.48 -7.36 -20.62
CA GLU A 3 25.68 -8.36 -19.88
C GLU A 3 26.01 -8.38 -18.39
N ARG A 4 27.28 -8.11 -18.06
CA ARG A 4 27.77 -7.91 -16.70
C ARG A 4 27.06 -6.76 -15.97
N GLU A 5 26.83 -5.63 -16.64
CA GLU A 5 26.14 -4.47 -16.07
C GLU A 5 24.65 -4.76 -15.86
N ARG A 6 24.04 -5.55 -16.75
CA ARG A 6 22.64 -5.96 -16.63
C ARG A 6 22.41 -6.88 -15.44
N ILE A 7 23.31 -7.84 -15.20
CA ILE A 7 23.26 -8.72 -14.01
C ILE A 7 23.42 -7.89 -12.71
N LEU A 8 24.31 -6.91 -12.69
CA LEU A 8 24.51 -6.04 -11.53
C LEU A 8 23.33 -5.09 -11.29
N ASP A 9 22.66 -4.62 -12.34
CA ASP A 9 21.44 -3.80 -12.24
C ASP A 9 20.26 -4.61 -11.69
N LEU A 10 20.16 -5.90 -12.06
CA LEU A 10 19.17 -6.83 -11.51
C LEU A 10 19.38 -7.11 -10.02
N VAL A 11 20.63 -7.19 -9.55
CA VAL A 11 20.94 -7.26 -8.11
C VAL A 11 20.56 -5.97 -7.40
N LYS A 12 20.91 -4.80 -7.97
CA LYS A 12 20.57 -3.50 -7.38
C LYS A 12 19.07 -3.27 -7.27
N LYS A 13 18.29 -3.81 -8.20
CA LYS A 13 16.82 -3.78 -8.19
C LYS A 13 16.20 -4.89 -7.34
N GLY A 14 17.02 -5.77 -6.73
CA GLY A 14 16.57 -6.84 -5.85
C GLY A 14 15.87 -8.01 -6.55
N VAL A 15 16.02 -8.12 -7.88
CA VAL A 15 15.35 -9.13 -8.71
C VAL A 15 16.04 -10.49 -8.59
N ILE A 16 17.36 -10.49 -8.39
CA ILE A 16 18.16 -11.69 -8.15
C ILE A 16 19.05 -11.48 -6.93
N SER A 17 19.30 -12.54 -6.19
CA SER A 17 20.19 -12.50 -5.02
C SER A 17 21.65 -12.30 -5.43
N SER A 18 22.47 -11.82 -4.49
CA SER A 18 23.89 -11.63 -4.73
C SER A 18 24.63 -12.94 -5.03
N GLU A 19 24.15 -14.07 -4.52
CA GLU A 19 24.69 -15.41 -4.80
C GLU A 19 24.32 -15.89 -6.21
N GLU A 20 23.08 -15.68 -6.65
CA GLU A 20 22.65 -15.99 -8.02
C GLU A 20 23.39 -15.13 -9.05
N ALA A 21 23.62 -13.87 -8.73
CA ALA A 21 24.41 -12.99 -9.58
C ALA A 21 25.88 -13.39 -9.65
N LEU A 22 26.47 -13.89 -8.56
CA LEU A 22 27.83 -14.42 -8.56
C LEU A 22 27.95 -15.64 -9.48
N VAL A 23 26.98 -16.57 -9.44
CA VAL A 23 26.95 -17.74 -10.32
C VAL A 23 26.79 -17.32 -11.80
N LEU A 24 25.93 -16.35 -12.09
CA LEU A 24 25.73 -15.83 -13.45
C LEU A 24 26.98 -15.12 -13.98
N LEU A 25 27.67 -14.35 -13.13
CA LEU A 25 28.91 -13.67 -13.46
C LEU A 25 30.07 -14.66 -13.67
N GLU A 26 30.14 -15.73 -12.88
CA GLU A 26 31.14 -16.78 -13.03
C GLU A 26 30.95 -17.57 -14.34
N ASN A 27 29.71 -17.88 -14.69
CA ASN A 27 29.38 -18.55 -15.96
C ASN A 27 29.67 -17.65 -17.18
N LEU A 28 29.46 -16.34 -17.03
CA LEU A 28 29.80 -15.37 -18.07
C LEU A 28 31.33 -15.27 -18.27
N ALA A 29 32.11 -15.36 -17.19
CA ALA A 29 33.56 -15.44 -17.26
C ALA A 29 34.06 -16.76 -17.87
N LYS A 30 33.43 -17.90 -17.55
CA LYS A 30 33.76 -19.21 -18.16
C LYS A 30 33.47 -19.23 -19.67
N ARG A 31 32.37 -18.60 -20.13
CA ARG A 31 32.05 -18.45 -21.56
C ARG A 31 33.04 -17.58 -22.33
N GLN A 32 33.65 -16.59 -21.68
CA GLN A 32 34.71 -15.77 -22.29
C GLN A 32 36.06 -16.50 -22.32
N GLY A 33 36.34 -17.35 -21.32
CA GLY A 33 37.55 -18.20 -21.30
C GLY A 33 37.55 -19.33 -22.34
N SER A 34 36.37 -19.89 -22.68
CA SER A 34 36.24 -20.95 -23.68
C SER A 34 36.29 -20.47 -25.14
N GLN A 35 36.20 -19.15 -25.40
CA GLN A 35 36.40 -18.57 -26.73
C GLN A 35 37.87 -18.24 -27.06
N GLN A 36 38.82 -18.44 -26.13
CA GLN A 36 40.24 -18.13 -26.34
C GLN A 36 41.14 -19.36 -26.57
N ALA A 37 40.59 -20.58 -26.66
CA ALA A 37 41.34 -21.83 -26.76
C ALA A 37 41.14 -22.60 -28.08
N ALA A 38 41.10 -21.91 -29.23
CA ALA A 38 41.12 -22.56 -30.54
C ALA A 38 42.12 -21.90 -31.51
N SER A 39 43.32 -22.48 -31.61
CA SER A 39 44.23 -22.45 -32.77
C SER A 39 45.24 -23.61 -32.67
N PRO A 40 45.78 -24.18 -33.78
CA PRO A 40 45.94 -25.63 -33.90
C PRO A 40 47.39 -26.18 -33.96
N ALA A 41 47.46 -27.51 -33.72
CA ALA A 41 48.40 -28.54 -34.20
C ALA A 41 49.86 -28.62 -33.67
N ASP A 42 50.29 -29.81 -33.19
CA ASP A 42 51.14 -30.78 -33.94
C ASP A 42 51.36 -32.11 -33.16
N ASN A 43 51.72 -33.15 -33.90
CA ASN A 43 51.82 -34.61 -33.66
C ASN A 43 52.82 -35.12 -32.60
N THR A 44 52.53 -36.28 -31.97
CA THR A 44 53.22 -37.61 -32.17
C THR A 44 52.86 -38.63 -31.07
N ALA A 45 52.66 -39.90 -31.48
CA ALA A 45 52.35 -41.10 -30.69
C ALA A 45 53.63 -41.96 -30.44
N PRO A 46 53.61 -43.24 -29.96
CA PRO A 46 52.60 -44.06 -29.25
C PRO A 46 53.18 -44.92 -28.07
N GLU A 47 52.41 -45.95 -27.64
CA GLU A 47 52.72 -47.16 -26.82
C GLU A 47 52.27 -47.12 -25.34
N GLU A 48 51.16 -47.77 -24.97
CA GLU A 48 50.95 -49.23 -24.72
C GLU A 48 51.67 -49.70 -23.43
N THR A 49 51.13 -50.48 -22.48
CA THR A 49 49.89 -51.27 -22.33
C THR A 49 49.79 -51.66 -20.84
N SER A 50 48.59 -51.71 -20.24
CA SER A 50 48.11 -52.85 -19.41
C SER A 50 46.70 -52.60 -18.85
N GLU A 51 45.73 -53.11 -19.61
CA GLU A 51 44.43 -53.72 -19.28
C GLU A 51 44.31 -54.32 -17.86
N THR A 52 43.18 -54.38 -17.13
CA THR A 52 41.71 -54.51 -17.40
C THR A 52 40.96 -54.43 -16.03
N PRO A 53 39.64 -54.67 -15.91
CA PRO A 53 38.50 -53.95 -16.47
C PRO A 53 37.54 -53.52 -15.34
N ASN A 54 36.84 -52.41 -15.47
CA ASN A 54 35.49 -52.30 -14.90
C ASN A 54 34.69 -51.34 -15.75
N THR A 55 33.64 -51.92 -16.32
CA THR A 55 32.40 -51.30 -16.77
C THR A 55 32.06 -50.04 -15.97
N ASP A 56 31.80 -48.93 -16.65
CA ASP A 56 30.77 -47.93 -16.34
C ASP A 56 30.87 -46.79 -17.37
N ASP A 57 30.48 -47.09 -18.62
CA ASP A 57 30.49 -46.13 -19.74
C ASP A 57 29.09 -45.51 -20.00
N GLU A 58 28.19 -45.53 -19.01
CA GLU A 58 26.82 -45.00 -19.16
C GLU A 58 26.56 -43.65 -18.45
N HIS A 59 27.51 -43.10 -17.67
CA HIS A 59 27.22 -41.93 -16.83
C HIS A 59 27.68 -40.57 -17.39
N ALA A 60 28.68 -40.49 -18.27
CA ALA A 60 29.24 -39.20 -18.71
C ALA A 60 28.37 -38.42 -19.71
N THR A 61 27.53 -39.11 -20.50
CA THR A 61 26.60 -38.49 -21.46
C THR A 61 25.39 -37.85 -20.77
N SER A 62 24.91 -38.42 -19.66
CA SER A 62 23.70 -37.98 -18.96
C SER A 62 23.81 -36.62 -18.26
N ASP A 63 25.02 -36.22 -17.83
CA ASP A 63 25.25 -34.96 -17.12
C ASP A 63 25.43 -33.76 -18.07
N THR A 64 25.90 -33.99 -19.30
CA THR A 64 26.09 -32.94 -20.31
C THR A 64 24.74 -32.49 -20.87
N ASP A 65 23.92 -33.45 -21.34
CA ASP A 65 22.57 -33.20 -21.88
C ASP A 65 21.64 -32.52 -20.85
N ARG A 66 21.85 -32.82 -19.57
CA ARG A 66 21.06 -32.30 -18.44
C ARG A 66 21.48 -30.90 -17.99
N ASN A 67 22.77 -30.58 -18.06
CA ASN A 67 23.26 -29.21 -17.84
C ASN A 67 22.86 -28.29 -18.99
N GLU A 68 22.78 -28.81 -20.22
CA GLU A 68 22.20 -28.11 -21.37
C GLU A 68 20.71 -27.83 -21.15
N ALA A 69 19.92 -28.82 -20.71
CA ALA A 69 18.51 -28.65 -20.37
C ALA A 69 18.26 -27.63 -19.24
N LEU A 70 19.12 -27.58 -18.21
CA LEU A 70 19.07 -26.55 -17.16
C LEU A 70 19.39 -25.15 -17.71
N THR A 71 20.32 -25.06 -18.66
CA THR A 71 20.71 -23.79 -19.28
C THR A 71 19.60 -23.25 -20.18
N GLU A 72 18.94 -24.13 -20.93
CA GLU A 72 17.77 -23.84 -21.75
C GLU A 72 16.60 -23.35 -20.88
N LEU A 73 16.27 -24.09 -19.82
CA LEU A 73 15.19 -23.74 -18.91
C LEU A 73 15.42 -22.42 -18.16
N ASN A 74 16.67 -22.10 -17.80
CA ASN A 74 17.01 -20.80 -17.24
C ASN A 74 16.84 -19.66 -18.25
N THR A 75 17.08 -19.93 -19.54
CA THR A 75 16.88 -18.96 -20.63
C THR A 75 15.39 -18.70 -20.81
N GLU A 76 14.56 -19.74 -20.85
CA GLU A 76 13.10 -19.62 -20.95
C GLU A 76 12.48 -18.87 -19.75
N ILE A 77 12.96 -19.14 -18.53
CA ILE A 77 12.52 -18.40 -17.33
C ILE A 77 12.86 -16.90 -17.44
N ALA A 78 14.06 -16.58 -17.93
CA ALA A 78 14.49 -15.19 -18.10
C ALA A 78 13.68 -14.46 -19.17
N GLU A 79 13.36 -15.13 -20.27
CA GLU A 79 12.52 -14.60 -21.35
C GLU A 79 11.06 -14.40 -20.88
N ALA A 80 10.48 -15.38 -20.19
CA ALA A 80 9.13 -15.30 -19.64
C ALA A 80 9.00 -14.19 -18.58
N ALA A 81 10.02 -14.02 -17.73
CA ALA A 81 10.08 -12.92 -16.76
C ALA A 81 10.20 -11.55 -17.44
N GLY A 82 11.05 -11.43 -18.47
CA GLY A 82 11.18 -10.20 -19.26
C GLY A 82 9.89 -9.83 -20.00
N ALA A 83 9.18 -10.82 -20.54
CA ALA A 83 7.87 -10.61 -21.18
C ALA A 83 6.79 -10.17 -20.17
N LEU A 84 6.80 -10.74 -18.95
CA LEU A 84 5.89 -10.36 -17.87
C LEU A 84 6.11 -8.91 -17.42
N ASP A 85 7.38 -8.49 -17.30
CA ASP A 85 7.74 -7.11 -16.98
C ASP A 85 7.27 -6.14 -18.08
N ALA A 86 7.50 -6.49 -19.35
CA ALA A 86 7.08 -5.69 -20.49
C ALA A 86 5.56 -5.52 -20.55
N ALA A 87 4.80 -6.61 -20.35
CA ALA A 87 3.34 -6.57 -20.33
C ALA A 87 2.80 -5.72 -19.15
N THR A 88 3.43 -5.82 -17.98
CA THR A 88 3.06 -5.04 -16.79
C THR A 88 3.35 -3.54 -16.97
N ALA A 89 4.46 -3.20 -17.62
CA ALA A 89 4.80 -1.83 -17.98
C ALA A 89 3.82 -1.24 -19.02
N GLN A 90 3.37 -2.05 -20.00
CA GLN A 90 2.35 -1.66 -20.97
C GLN A 90 0.99 -1.42 -20.30
N VAL A 91 0.56 -2.28 -19.38
CA VAL A 91 -0.65 -2.07 -18.57
C VAL A 91 -0.61 -0.73 -17.83
N THR A 92 0.54 -0.41 -17.22
CA THR A 92 0.72 0.85 -16.51
C THR A 92 0.66 2.06 -17.46
N THR A 93 1.24 1.94 -18.64
CA THR A 93 1.26 3.02 -19.65
C THR A 93 -0.13 3.26 -20.24
N ILE A 94 -0.84 2.19 -20.62
CA ILE A 94 -2.20 2.27 -21.15
C ILE A 94 -3.17 2.81 -20.08
N GLY A 95 -3.01 2.40 -18.81
CA GLY A 95 -3.79 2.96 -17.71
C GLY A 95 -3.67 4.48 -17.62
N LYS A 96 -2.44 5.01 -17.67
CA LYS A 96 -2.20 6.46 -17.68
C LYS A 96 -2.81 7.17 -18.90
N GLN A 97 -2.79 6.53 -20.06
CA GLN A 97 -3.40 7.06 -21.29
C GLN A 97 -4.93 7.14 -21.14
N ILE A 98 -5.57 6.10 -20.60
CA ILE A 98 -7.01 6.08 -20.33
C ILE A 98 -7.38 7.18 -19.32
N ASP A 99 -6.60 7.34 -18.26
CA ASP A 99 -6.83 8.37 -17.24
C ASP A 99 -6.75 9.78 -17.85
N ALA A 100 -5.71 10.06 -18.64
CA ALA A 100 -5.56 11.36 -19.32
C ALA A 100 -6.68 11.62 -20.35
N ASN A 101 -7.13 10.59 -21.06
CA ASN A 101 -8.26 10.70 -21.99
C ASN A 101 -9.59 10.91 -21.24
N ASN A 102 -9.78 10.24 -20.10
CA ASN A 102 -10.96 10.42 -19.24
C ASN A 102 -11.03 11.85 -18.68
N GLU A 103 -9.90 12.42 -18.25
CA GLU A 103 -9.84 13.83 -17.84
C GLU A 103 -10.33 14.76 -18.96
N GLN A 104 -9.90 14.54 -20.20
CA GLN A 104 -10.35 15.33 -21.35
C GLN A 104 -11.83 15.07 -21.71
N ILE A 105 -12.30 13.83 -21.63
CA ILE A 105 -13.70 13.48 -21.88
C ILE A 105 -14.60 14.18 -20.88
N ILE A 106 -14.22 14.21 -19.59
CA ILE A 106 -14.96 14.89 -18.54
C ILE A 106 -15.04 16.40 -18.84
N VAL A 107 -13.93 17.03 -19.25
CA VAL A 107 -13.93 18.43 -19.69
C VAL A 107 -14.93 18.64 -20.83
N LEU A 108 -14.97 17.74 -21.82
CA LEU A 108 -15.87 17.87 -22.96
C LEU A 108 -17.33 17.56 -22.62
N ASP A 109 -17.61 16.57 -21.78
CA ASP A 109 -18.96 16.26 -21.28
C ASP A 109 -19.51 17.47 -20.48
N THR A 110 -18.69 18.06 -19.60
CA THR A 110 -19.11 19.27 -18.85
C THR A 110 -19.32 20.50 -19.73
N MET A 111 -18.65 20.60 -20.88
CA MET A 111 -18.90 21.67 -21.86
C MET A 111 -20.21 21.47 -22.64
N GLU A 112 -20.65 20.23 -22.86
CA GLU A 112 -21.94 19.91 -23.48
C GLU A 112 -23.10 20.33 -22.58
N ASP A 113 -23.04 19.96 -21.30
CA ASP A 113 -24.04 20.30 -20.28
C ASP A 113 -24.21 21.82 -20.08
N LEU A 114 -23.24 22.61 -20.54
CA LEU A 114 -23.22 24.08 -20.46
C LEU A 114 -23.53 24.76 -21.80
N GLU A 115 -24.01 24.02 -22.81
CA GLU A 115 -24.30 24.50 -24.18
C GLU A 115 -23.10 25.21 -24.85
N ALA A 116 -21.87 24.88 -24.43
CA ALA A 116 -20.64 25.54 -24.84
C ALA A 116 -19.76 24.67 -25.77
N LEU A 117 -20.30 23.56 -26.27
CA LEU A 117 -19.57 22.59 -27.08
C LEU A 117 -19.64 22.92 -28.58
N SER A 118 -18.50 23.24 -29.19
CA SER A 118 -18.41 23.38 -30.64
C SER A 118 -18.49 22.00 -31.33
N PRO A 119 -18.91 21.94 -32.61
CA PRO A 119 -18.95 20.68 -33.37
C PRO A 119 -17.61 19.91 -33.37
N GLU A 120 -16.48 20.63 -33.43
CA GLU A 120 -15.13 20.03 -33.36
C GLU A 120 -14.85 19.36 -32.02
N LYS A 121 -15.32 19.96 -30.91
CA LYS A 121 -15.14 19.42 -29.56
C LYS A 121 -16.04 18.21 -29.30
N TYR A 122 -17.24 18.20 -29.89
CA TYR A 122 -18.12 17.04 -29.88
C TYR A 122 -17.48 15.84 -30.59
N GLN A 123 -16.88 16.08 -31.76
CA GLN A 123 -16.16 15.03 -32.50
C GLN A 123 -14.95 14.52 -31.70
N LYS A 124 -14.12 15.43 -31.17
CA LYS A 124 -12.96 15.07 -30.34
C LYS A 124 -13.34 14.19 -29.14
N ARG A 125 -14.49 14.48 -28.50
CA ARG A 125 -15.00 13.65 -27.41
C ARG A 125 -15.35 12.25 -27.87
N GLY A 126 -16.04 12.13 -29.00
CA GLY A 126 -16.37 10.85 -29.61
C GLY A 126 -15.12 10.02 -29.89
N ASP A 127 -14.08 10.66 -30.45
CA ASP A 127 -12.80 10.02 -30.76
C ASP A 127 -12.10 9.51 -29.50
N LEU A 128 -12.04 10.32 -28.43
CA LEU A 128 -11.45 9.92 -27.15
C LEU A 128 -12.22 8.75 -26.49
N LYS A 129 -13.56 8.74 -26.58
CA LYS A 129 -14.38 7.62 -26.07
C LYS A 129 -14.10 6.33 -26.84
N GLN A 130 -13.94 6.40 -28.17
CA GLN A 130 -13.54 5.26 -28.99
C GLN A 130 -12.12 4.79 -28.70
N GLU A 131 -11.18 5.72 -28.49
CA GLU A 131 -9.81 5.42 -28.10
C GLU A 131 -9.76 4.69 -26.75
N ASN A 132 -10.48 5.19 -25.74
CA ASN A 132 -10.55 4.54 -24.43
C ASN A 132 -11.18 3.16 -24.47
N GLN A 133 -12.17 2.93 -25.34
CA GLN A 133 -12.70 1.59 -25.53
C GLN A 133 -11.61 0.64 -26.07
N LYS A 134 -10.87 1.04 -27.10
CA LYS A 134 -9.76 0.24 -27.66
C LYS A 134 -8.67 -0.03 -26.64
N LEU A 135 -8.28 0.98 -25.86
CA LEU A 135 -7.28 0.86 -24.80
C LEU A 135 -7.75 -0.08 -23.67
N THR A 136 -9.04 -0.06 -23.36
CA THR A 136 -9.64 -0.96 -22.36
C THR A 136 -9.64 -2.40 -22.84
N ASP A 137 -9.94 -2.64 -24.12
CA ASP A 137 -9.87 -3.96 -24.73
C ASP A 137 -8.42 -4.49 -24.72
N GLN A 138 -7.45 -3.63 -25.05
CA GLN A 138 -6.01 -3.94 -24.94
C GLN A 138 -5.57 -4.28 -23.51
N LEU A 139 -6.10 -3.58 -22.49
CA LEU A 139 -5.84 -3.91 -21.09
C LEU A 139 -6.39 -5.27 -20.69
N ALA A 140 -7.58 -5.65 -21.16
CA ALA A 140 -8.16 -6.95 -20.88
C ALA A 140 -7.29 -8.07 -21.48
N GLU A 141 -6.82 -7.88 -22.71
CA GLU A 141 -5.91 -8.81 -23.38
C GLU A 141 -4.57 -8.94 -22.65
N LEU A 142 -3.94 -7.80 -22.30
CA LEU A 142 -2.67 -7.78 -21.56
C LEU A 142 -2.79 -8.42 -20.18
N LYS A 143 -3.91 -8.23 -19.47
CA LYS A 143 -4.17 -8.91 -18.19
C LYS A 143 -4.26 -10.43 -18.37
N GLY A 144 -4.91 -10.90 -19.44
CA GLY A 144 -4.93 -12.31 -19.79
C GLY A 144 -3.53 -12.87 -20.10
N GLN A 145 -2.71 -12.11 -20.82
CA GLN A 145 -1.32 -12.47 -21.11
C GLN A 145 -0.47 -12.54 -19.84
N ILE A 146 -0.63 -11.58 -18.91
CA ILE A 146 0.06 -11.57 -17.61
C ILE A 146 -0.26 -12.82 -16.79
N GLU A 147 -1.52 -13.23 -16.72
CA GLU A 147 -1.91 -14.45 -15.99
C GLU A 147 -1.33 -15.72 -16.64
N SER A 148 -1.33 -15.79 -17.98
CA SER A 148 -0.69 -16.88 -18.72
C SER A 148 0.83 -16.93 -18.49
N LEU A 149 1.51 -15.77 -18.53
CA LEU A 149 2.95 -15.66 -18.28
C LEU A 149 3.31 -16.05 -16.83
N LYS A 150 2.50 -15.68 -15.84
CA LYS A 150 2.68 -16.12 -14.44
C LYS A 150 2.53 -17.63 -14.31
N ALA A 151 1.52 -18.22 -14.93
CA ALA A 151 1.30 -19.67 -14.91
C ALA A 151 2.45 -20.43 -15.58
N ASN A 152 2.92 -19.95 -16.74
CA ASN A 152 4.08 -20.51 -17.44
C ASN A 152 5.34 -20.43 -16.57
N LEU A 153 5.62 -19.27 -15.99
CA LEU A 153 6.78 -19.05 -15.13
C LEU A 153 6.77 -19.94 -13.87
N ALA A 154 5.59 -20.17 -13.29
CA ALA A 154 5.42 -21.15 -12.21
C ALA A 154 5.73 -22.59 -12.66
N GLY A 155 5.26 -22.97 -13.85
CA GLY A 155 5.55 -24.28 -14.46
C GLY A 155 7.04 -24.51 -14.73
N LEU A 156 7.71 -23.54 -15.37
CA LEU A 156 9.14 -23.60 -15.67
C LEU A 156 10.00 -23.68 -14.40
N ARG A 157 9.62 -22.94 -13.34
CA ARG A 157 10.28 -23.03 -12.03
C ARG A 157 10.09 -24.40 -11.38
N HIS A 158 8.92 -25.01 -11.53
CA HIS A 158 8.65 -26.35 -11.03
C HIS A 158 9.49 -27.41 -11.76
N GLN A 159 9.54 -27.34 -13.10
CA GLN A 159 10.39 -28.22 -13.91
C GLN A 159 11.87 -28.08 -13.57
N LYS A 160 12.33 -26.86 -13.28
CA LYS A 160 13.72 -26.59 -12.86
C LYS A 160 14.01 -27.29 -11.54
N HIS A 161 13.11 -27.14 -10.58
CA HIS A 161 13.21 -27.78 -9.27
C HIS A 161 13.18 -29.31 -9.38
N ASP A 162 12.40 -29.89 -10.29
CA ASP A 162 12.36 -31.34 -10.52
C ASP A 162 13.64 -31.87 -11.18
N LEU A 163 14.21 -31.13 -12.14
CA LEU A 163 15.53 -31.43 -12.70
C LEU A 163 16.62 -31.32 -11.62
N GLU A 164 16.56 -30.31 -10.76
CA GLU A 164 17.52 -30.14 -9.67
C GLU A 164 17.38 -31.25 -8.60
N ARG A 165 16.16 -31.70 -8.30
CA ARG A 165 15.89 -32.86 -7.41
C ARG A 165 16.50 -34.16 -7.92
N LYS A 166 16.47 -34.42 -9.22
CA LYS A 166 17.13 -35.60 -9.82
C LYS A 166 18.65 -35.62 -9.61
N LYS A 167 19.31 -34.48 -9.32
CA LYS A 167 20.74 -34.41 -8.93
C LYS A 167 21.02 -35.01 -7.56
N LEU A 168 20.00 -35.00 -6.69
CA LEU A 168 20.11 -35.37 -5.28
C LEU A 168 19.77 -36.85 -5.04
N GLY A 169 19.24 -37.54 -6.06
CA GLY A 169 18.69 -38.89 -5.97
C GLY A 169 19.69 -40.05 -5.97
N ASP A 170 20.98 -39.79 -6.22
CA ASP A 170 21.98 -40.87 -6.37
C ASP A 170 23.06 -40.89 -5.28
N LYS A 171 22.97 -40.04 -4.25
CA LYS A 171 24.06 -39.98 -3.25
C LYS A 171 23.72 -39.99 -1.77
N ILE A 172 22.47 -39.92 -1.32
CA ILE A 172 22.20 -39.99 0.13
C ILE A 172 20.90 -40.75 0.44
N LEU A 173 21.07 -41.85 1.15
CA LEU A 173 20.10 -42.78 1.70
C LEU A 173 19.26 -42.22 2.88
N ASN A 174 18.16 -42.95 3.14
CA ASN A 174 17.44 -43.16 4.41
C ASN A 174 16.25 -42.25 4.79
N ASP A 175 15.34 -42.90 5.52
CA ASP A 175 13.89 -42.93 5.30
C ASP A 175 13.13 -42.14 6.39
N ASP A 176 13.63 -40.94 6.75
CA ASP A 176 13.05 -40.13 7.83
C ASP A 176 12.23 -38.91 7.34
N TRP A 177 12.39 -38.48 6.09
CA TRP A 177 11.71 -37.27 5.59
C TRP A 177 10.22 -37.47 5.25
N GLN A 178 9.77 -38.70 4.99
CA GLN A 178 8.35 -38.95 4.65
C GLN A 178 7.43 -38.88 5.86
N LYS A 179 7.97 -39.10 7.06
CA LYS A 179 7.22 -38.96 8.32
C LYS A 179 7.16 -37.49 8.72
N ASP A 180 8.28 -36.77 8.62
CA ASP A 180 8.32 -35.33 8.87
C ASP A 180 7.55 -34.52 7.83
N ALA A 181 7.51 -34.94 6.57
CA ALA A 181 6.74 -34.25 5.54
C ALA A 181 5.23 -34.52 5.66
N ARG A 182 4.79 -35.69 6.13
CA ARG A 182 3.36 -35.95 6.38
C ARG A 182 2.88 -35.33 7.68
N ASP A 183 3.72 -35.29 8.72
CA ASP A 183 3.44 -34.55 9.94
C ASP A 183 3.50 -33.04 9.68
N ALA A 184 4.45 -32.53 8.89
CA ALA A 184 4.53 -31.12 8.46
C ALA A 184 3.46 -30.72 7.45
N PHE A 185 2.96 -31.60 6.57
CA PHE A 185 1.80 -31.30 5.69
C PHE A 185 0.47 -31.42 6.42
N SER A 186 0.34 -32.33 7.38
CA SER A 186 -0.85 -32.38 8.24
C SER A 186 -0.85 -31.23 9.25
N GLU A 187 0.33 -30.75 9.67
CA GLU A 187 0.51 -29.48 10.38
C GLU A 187 0.34 -28.28 9.46
N PHE A 188 0.73 -28.31 8.18
CA PHE A 188 0.47 -27.21 7.25
C PHE A 188 -1.02 -27.09 6.92
N GLY A 189 -1.75 -28.21 6.85
CA GLY A 189 -3.20 -28.26 6.75
C GLY A 189 -3.93 -27.92 8.06
N LYS A 190 -3.29 -28.08 9.23
CA LYS A 190 -3.83 -27.68 10.55
C LYS A 190 -3.38 -26.30 11.04
N ASN A 191 -2.28 -25.75 10.53
CA ASN A 191 -1.66 -24.47 10.93
C ASN A 191 -1.84 -23.36 9.87
N LEU A 192 -2.65 -23.60 8.83
CA LEU A 192 -3.24 -22.57 7.96
C LEU A 192 -4.50 -21.95 8.58
N GLY A 193 -4.69 -22.07 9.90
CA GLY A 193 -5.87 -21.60 10.64
C GLY A 193 -5.83 -20.12 11.03
N ASP A 194 -4.65 -19.52 11.25
CA ASP A 194 -4.60 -18.26 12.02
C ASP A 194 -4.10 -17.03 11.24
N ALA A 195 -3.27 -17.20 10.19
CA ALA A 195 -2.67 -16.07 9.45
C ALA A 195 -3.51 -15.57 8.24
N THR A 196 -4.43 -16.37 7.71
CA THR A 196 -5.26 -16.02 6.54
C THR A 196 -6.49 -15.18 6.92
N THR A 197 -7.00 -15.34 8.14
CA THR A 197 -8.25 -14.71 8.59
C THR A 197 -8.06 -13.21 8.87
N GLN A 198 -6.94 -12.81 9.47
CA GLN A 198 -6.70 -11.41 9.87
C GLN A 198 -6.21 -10.53 8.70
N LEU A 199 -5.27 -11.02 7.88
CA LEU A 199 -4.80 -10.30 6.68
C LEU A 199 -5.82 -10.37 5.54
N GLY A 200 -6.46 -11.54 5.34
CA GLY A 200 -7.52 -11.70 4.35
C GLY A 200 -8.78 -10.91 4.71
N GLY A 201 -9.14 -10.86 6.01
CA GLY A 201 -10.17 -9.98 6.55
C GLY A 201 -9.84 -8.51 6.27
N PHE A 202 -8.67 -8.02 6.67
CA PHE A 202 -8.25 -6.64 6.42
C PHE A 202 -8.24 -6.25 4.94
N VAL A 203 -7.70 -7.10 4.05
CA VAL A 203 -7.72 -6.83 2.60
C VAL A 203 -9.15 -6.86 2.05
N LYS A 204 -10.00 -7.79 2.49
CA LYS A 204 -11.41 -7.86 2.10
C LYS A 204 -12.20 -6.65 2.57
N ASP A 205 -12.02 -6.25 3.84
CA ASP A 205 -12.67 -5.09 4.44
C ASP A 205 -12.20 -3.80 3.78
N THR A 206 -10.91 -3.70 3.43
CA THR A 206 -10.36 -2.58 2.66
C THR A 206 -10.93 -2.53 1.24
N VAL A 207 -11.02 -3.67 0.54
CA VAL A 207 -11.62 -3.74 -0.80
C VAL A 207 -13.10 -3.41 -0.74
N ASN A 208 -13.85 -3.90 0.25
CA ASN A 208 -15.25 -3.55 0.47
C ASN A 208 -15.40 -2.06 0.78
N ASN A 209 -14.57 -1.47 1.64
CA ASN A 209 -14.58 -0.05 1.94
C ASN A 209 -14.24 0.81 0.71
N VAL A 210 -13.35 0.34 -0.17
CA VAL A 210 -13.08 0.99 -1.47
C VAL A 210 -14.28 0.83 -2.40
N LEU A 211 -14.93 -0.34 -2.46
CA LEU A 211 -16.11 -0.64 -3.28
C LEU A 211 -17.35 0.15 -2.83
N ASP A 212 -17.58 0.30 -1.53
CA ASP A 212 -18.66 1.10 -0.97
C ASP A 212 -18.43 2.61 -1.18
N ASN A 213 -17.18 3.01 -1.43
CA ASN A 213 -16.81 4.36 -1.89
C ASN A 213 -16.87 4.53 -3.42
N VAL A 214 -17.11 3.47 -4.22
CA VAL A 214 -17.15 3.54 -5.70
C VAL A 214 -18.30 4.41 -6.22
N ASP A 215 -19.37 4.58 -5.44
CA ASP A 215 -20.48 5.47 -5.80
C ASP A 215 -20.08 6.96 -5.86
N TRP A 216 -18.88 7.33 -5.40
CA TRP A 216 -18.34 8.69 -5.48
C TRP A 216 -17.11 8.82 -6.39
N LYS A 217 -17.12 8.19 -7.57
CA LYS A 217 -16.09 8.29 -8.63
C LYS A 217 -15.32 9.62 -8.67
N ASN A 218 -13.99 9.49 -8.54
CA ASN A 218 -12.96 10.52 -8.56
C ASN A 218 -13.08 11.42 -9.77
N VAL A 219 -13.54 12.65 -9.56
CA VAL A 219 -13.35 13.73 -10.52
C VAL A 219 -13.06 15.00 -9.74
N THR A 220 -11.80 15.41 -9.73
CA THR A 220 -11.42 16.79 -9.41
C THR A 220 -11.80 17.64 -10.62
N ILE A 221 -13.00 18.22 -10.63
CA ILE A 221 -13.45 19.09 -11.72
C ILE A 221 -12.67 20.41 -11.65
N THR A 222 -11.47 20.43 -12.23
CA THR A 222 -10.77 21.68 -12.54
C THR A 222 -10.70 21.81 -14.04
N VAL A 223 -11.79 22.23 -14.66
CA VAL A 223 -11.84 22.42 -16.10
C VAL A 223 -11.33 23.83 -16.43
N PRO A 224 -10.21 23.98 -17.15
CA PRO A 224 -9.76 25.29 -17.63
C PRO A 224 -10.84 25.90 -18.53
N GLY A 225 -11.34 27.08 -18.18
CA GLY A 225 -12.35 27.82 -18.95
C GLY A 225 -13.81 27.69 -18.49
N LEU A 226 -14.10 26.93 -17.42
CA LEU A 226 -15.44 26.99 -16.79
C LEU A 226 -15.61 28.31 -16.01
N ALA A 227 -16.76 28.97 -16.19
CA ALA A 227 -17.16 30.09 -15.36
C ALA A 227 -17.09 29.67 -13.89
N THR A 228 -16.38 30.47 -13.10
CA THR A 228 -16.10 30.18 -11.70
C THR A 228 -16.54 31.38 -10.89
N GLU A 229 -17.45 31.16 -9.95
CA GLU A 229 -17.82 32.18 -8.96
C GLU A 229 -17.20 31.82 -7.62
N LYS A 230 -16.63 32.82 -6.96
CA LYS A 230 -15.99 32.67 -5.65
C LYS A 230 -16.59 33.67 -4.69
N PHE A 231 -16.86 33.22 -3.47
CA PHE A 231 -17.31 34.10 -2.40
C PHE A 231 -16.99 33.46 -1.04
N ASP A 232 -16.90 34.31 -0.02
CA ASP A 232 -16.77 33.88 1.36
C ASP A 232 -18.12 34.08 2.07
N HIS A 233 -18.44 33.18 2.99
CA HIS A 233 -19.62 33.33 3.84
C HIS A 233 -19.34 32.79 5.24
N VAL A 234 -19.90 33.46 6.25
CA VAL A 234 -19.85 33.01 7.64
C VAL A 234 -21.25 32.58 8.05
N PHE A 235 -21.38 31.32 8.45
CA PHE A 235 -22.59 30.77 9.05
C PHE A 235 -22.42 30.78 10.57
N ASP A 236 -23.23 31.57 11.26
CA ASP A 236 -23.21 31.71 12.71
C ASP A 236 -24.38 30.97 13.38
N PHE A 237 -24.06 30.17 14.38
CA PHE A 237 -25.03 29.43 15.21
C PHE A 237 -24.76 29.74 16.69
N PRO A 238 -25.03 31.00 17.12
CA PRO A 238 -24.55 31.56 18.39
C PRO A 238 -25.06 30.81 19.63
N ASP A 239 -26.22 30.18 19.52
CA ASP A 239 -26.89 29.49 20.64
C ASP A 239 -26.80 27.95 20.54
N SER A 240 -26.07 27.40 19.56
CA SER A 240 -26.05 25.96 19.31
C SER A 240 -25.44 25.16 20.47
N GLN A 241 -26.26 24.28 21.05
CA GLN A 241 -25.83 23.35 22.10
C GLN A 241 -25.40 21.97 21.56
N ALA A 242 -25.43 21.78 20.24
CA ALA A 242 -25.18 20.50 19.60
C ALA A 242 -23.83 19.88 19.98
N THR A 243 -23.87 18.62 20.41
CA THR A 243 -22.70 17.80 20.75
C THR A 243 -22.42 16.73 19.69
N ILE A 244 -23.34 16.53 18.75
CA ILE A 244 -23.20 15.61 17.62
C ILE A 244 -22.97 16.42 16.34
N LEU A 245 -21.79 16.25 15.75
CA LEU A 245 -21.37 16.97 14.55
C LEU A 245 -21.29 15.99 13.37
N ASP A 246 -21.95 16.32 12.24
CA ASP A 246 -21.85 15.57 11.00
C ASP A 246 -21.50 16.50 9.84
N VAL A 247 -20.27 16.39 9.33
CA VAL A 247 -19.74 17.22 8.26
C VAL A 247 -19.41 16.36 7.06
N LYS A 248 -19.95 16.73 5.90
CA LYS A 248 -19.71 16.02 4.64
C LYS A 248 -19.32 17.02 3.56
N VAL A 249 -18.17 16.85 2.92
CA VAL A 249 -17.71 17.77 1.87
C VAL A 249 -17.14 16.98 0.69
N ALA A 250 -17.68 17.21 -0.50
CA ALA A 250 -17.21 16.57 -1.72
C ALA A 250 -15.83 17.11 -2.16
N ASN A 251 -15.65 18.43 -2.15
CA ASN A 251 -14.35 19.05 -2.43
C ASN A 251 -14.08 20.20 -1.46
N GLY A 252 -12.87 20.27 -0.93
CA GLY A 252 -12.43 21.31 -0.02
C GLY A 252 -11.96 20.77 1.32
N ASP A 253 -11.09 21.52 1.97
CA ASP A 253 -10.53 21.16 3.27
C ASP A 253 -11.50 21.49 4.40
N VAL A 254 -11.49 20.69 5.47
CA VAL A 254 -12.29 20.94 6.67
C VAL A 254 -11.37 21.05 7.87
N LYS A 255 -11.39 22.20 8.53
CA LYS A 255 -10.57 22.49 9.71
C LYS A 255 -11.44 22.77 10.90
N PHE A 256 -11.26 22.02 11.97
CA PHE A 256 -11.91 22.25 13.24
C PHE A 256 -10.94 22.86 14.23
N LYS A 257 -11.39 23.88 14.95
CA LYS A 257 -10.66 24.53 16.03
C LYS A 257 -11.62 24.92 17.16
N THR A 258 -11.13 25.01 18.37
CA THR A 258 -11.90 25.57 19.48
C THR A 258 -11.81 27.10 19.56
N TRP A 259 -12.81 27.75 20.16
CA TRP A 259 -12.82 29.18 20.43
C TRP A 259 -13.58 29.53 21.72
N ASP A 260 -13.54 30.80 22.13
CA ASP A 260 -14.12 31.29 23.39
C ASP A 260 -15.58 31.77 23.28
N GLN A 261 -16.27 31.48 22.17
CA GLN A 261 -17.68 31.84 21.98
C GLN A 261 -18.60 30.64 22.29
N PRO A 262 -19.85 30.88 22.73
CA PRO A 262 -20.77 29.82 23.18
C PRO A 262 -21.38 29.00 22.04
N GLY A 263 -21.39 29.53 20.82
CA GLY A 263 -21.99 28.91 19.64
C GLY A 263 -20.98 28.34 18.66
N ILE A 264 -21.48 27.72 17.59
CA ILE A 264 -20.67 27.21 16.48
C ILE A 264 -20.62 28.25 15.37
N GLN A 265 -19.47 28.39 14.71
CA GLN A 265 -19.33 29.21 13.51
C GLN A 265 -18.63 28.42 12.40
N VAL A 266 -19.12 28.57 11.17
CA VAL A 266 -18.47 28.04 9.97
C VAL A 266 -18.08 29.21 9.07
N ALA A 267 -16.77 29.47 8.96
CA ALA A 267 -16.24 30.34 7.92
C ALA A 267 -15.97 29.48 6.67
N ALA A 268 -16.68 29.77 5.59
CA ALA A 268 -16.64 28.99 4.36
C ALA A 268 -16.09 29.83 3.21
N ALA A 269 -15.02 29.36 2.57
CA ALA A 269 -14.55 29.87 1.28
C ALA A 269 -15.10 28.96 0.18
N ILE A 270 -16.01 29.50 -0.63
CA ILE A 270 -16.78 28.72 -1.60
C ILE A 270 -16.34 29.04 -3.02
N LYS A 271 -16.26 27.99 -3.84
CA LYS A 271 -16.05 28.09 -5.28
C LYS A 271 -17.07 27.21 -6.02
N LEU A 272 -17.84 27.85 -6.89
CA LEU A 272 -18.86 27.22 -7.72
C LEU A 272 -18.32 27.00 -9.13
N TYR A 273 -18.40 25.76 -9.61
CA TYR A 273 -17.92 25.39 -10.94
C TYR A 273 -19.06 25.32 -11.96
N GLY A 274 -18.98 26.19 -12.97
CA GLY A 274 -19.94 26.34 -14.06
C GLY A 274 -21.09 27.29 -13.70
N LYS A 275 -21.94 27.59 -14.68
CA LYS A 275 -23.14 28.39 -14.44
C LYS A 275 -24.08 27.68 -13.47
N MET A 276 -24.62 28.42 -12.51
CA MET A 276 -25.64 27.94 -11.58
C MET A 276 -26.79 28.93 -11.60
N ASP A 277 -27.99 28.43 -11.90
CA ASP A 277 -29.19 29.24 -11.91
C ASP A 277 -29.66 29.43 -10.45
N ALA A 278 -29.50 30.65 -9.94
CA ALA A 278 -29.98 31.10 -8.63
C ALA A 278 -29.92 32.64 -8.57
N ALA A 279 -30.62 33.25 -7.61
CA ALA A 279 -30.63 34.71 -7.44
C ALA A 279 -29.28 35.28 -6.99
N SER A 280 -28.47 34.49 -6.27
CA SER A 280 -27.13 34.86 -5.85
C SER A 280 -26.21 33.62 -5.74
N PRO A 281 -24.87 33.80 -5.71
CA PRO A 281 -23.93 32.68 -5.49
C PRO A 281 -24.17 31.95 -4.17
N LEU A 282 -24.62 32.67 -3.13
CA LEU A 282 -24.95 32.07 -1.83
C LEU A 282 -26.20 31.19 -1.93
N ASP A 283 -27.21 31.62 -2.69
CA ASP A 283 -28.42 30.81 -2.91
C ASP A 283 -28.09 29.56 -3.73
N ALA A 284 -27.25 29.69 -4.77
CA ALA A 284 -26.77 28.55 -5.55
C ALA A 284 -26.03 27.51 -4.69
N PHE A 285 -25.25 27.96 -3.70
CA PHE A 285 -24.59 27.10 -2.72
C PHE A 285 -25.60 26.44 -1.77
N LYS A 286 -26.56 27.19 -1.22
CA LYS A 286 -27.60 26.67 -0.31
C LYS A 286 -28.45 25.59 -0.98
N ASP A 287 -28.84 25.77 -2.25
CA ASP A 287 -29.60 24.77 -3.01
C ASP A 287 -28.85 23.45 -3.23
N ARG A 288 -27.53 23.44 -3.03
CA ARG A 288 -26.62 22.31 -3.26
C ARG A 288 -25.94 21.82 -1.98
N SER A 289 -26.34 22.37 -0.85
CA SER A 289 -25.89 21.98 0.48
C SER A 289 -27.09 21.66 1.36
N ARG A 290 -26.83 20.99 2.47
CA ARG A 290 -27.81 20.71 3.51
C ARG A 290 -27.18 21.11 4.83
N ILE A 291 -27.78 22.11 5.47
CA ILE A 291 -27.32 22.66 6.75
C ILE A 291 -28.50 22.60 7.70
N ASP A 292 -28.44 21.65 8.64
CA ASP A 292 -29.49 21.42 9.63
C ASP A 292 -28.88 21.53 11.03
N VAL A 293 -29.47 22.36 11.89
CA VAL A 293 -29.03 22.51 13.29
C VAL A 293 -30.24 22.35 14.20
N THR A 294 -30.13 21.43 15.15
CA THR A 294 -31.07 21.21 16.24
C THR A 294 -30.35 21.42 17.58
N ASP A 295 -31.05 21.19 18.69
CA ASP A 295 -30.47 21.33 20.03
C ASP A 295 -29.27 20.39 20.23
N ASP A 296 -29.32 19.17 19.66
CA ASP A 296 -28.32 18.13 19.86
C ASP A 296 -27.41 17.90 18.64
N HIS A 297 -27.89 18.19 17.43
CA HIS A 297 -27.21 17.85 16.17
C HIS A 297 -26.85 19.07 15.35
N PHE A 298 -25.63 19.07 14.82
CA PHE A 298 -25.13 20.01 13.83
C PHE A 298 -24.72 19.26 12.57
N SER A 299 -25.42 19.49 11.47
CA SER A 299 -25.15 18.87 10.17
C SER A 299 -24.76 19.92 9.13
N PHE A 300 -23.60 19.75 8.50
CA PHE A 300 -23.12 20.62 7.43
C PHE A 300 -22.64 19.77 6.24
N GLN A 301 -23.50 19.61 5.24
CA GLN A 301 -23.27 18.72 4.12
C GLN A 301 -23.20 19.49 2.80
N VAL A 302 -22.08 19.36 2.10
CA VAL A 302 -21.83 19.88 0.73
C VAL A 302 -21.46 18.69 -0.17
N PRO A 303 -22.42 17.82 -0.53
CA PRO A 303 -22.15 16.61 -1.30
C PRO A 303 -21.96 16.87 -2.81
N ASN A 304 -22.28 18.07 -3.29
CA ASN A 304 -22.23 18.39 -4.72
C ASN A 304 -20.78 18.58 -5.20
N LYS A 305 -20.32 17.73 -6.13
CA LYS A 305 -18.95 17.77 -6.69
C LYS A 305 -18.63 19.02 -7.53
N ARG A 306 -19.63 19.82 -7.91
CA ARG A 306 -19.45 21.12 -8.59
C ARG A 306 -19.25 22.28 -7.60
N VAL A 307 -19.25 21.98 -6.31
CA VAL A 307 -18.96 22.95 -5.25
C VAL A 307 -17.65 22.52 -4.60
N GLN A 308 -16.73 23.49 -4.46
CA GLN A 308 -15.63 23.39 -3.51
C GLN A 308 -15.96 24.29 -2.32
N ALA A 309 -15.82 23.75 -1.12
CA ALA A 309 -16.10 24.40 0.14
C ALA A 309 -14.97 24.14 1.13
N ASP A 310 -14.07 25.10 1.27
CA ASP A 310 -13.05 25.08 2.30
C ASP A 310 -13.64 25.65 3.59
N LEU A 311 -13.75 24.82 4.63
CA LEU A 311 -14.47 25.13 5.86
C LEU A 311 -13.52 25.28 7.05
N VAL A 312 -13.68 26.36 7.80
CA VAL A 312 -13.11 26.52 9.13
C VAL A 312 -14.24 26.55 10.15
N ILE A 313 -14.38 25.47 10.92
CA ILE A 313 -15.42 25.26 11.91
C ILE A 313 -14.85 25.59 13.29
N SER A 314 -15.37 26.66 13.89
CA SER A 314 -14.99 27.11 15.23
C SER A 314 -16.01 26.56 16.25
N LEU A 315 -15.52 25.81 17.21
CA LEU A 315 -16.29 25.04 18.18
C LEU A 315 -16.13 25.60 19.61
N PRO A 316 -17.21 25.76 20.38
CA PRO A 316 -17.12 26.05 21.81
C PRO A 316 -16.22 25.05 22.54
N LYS A 317 -15.50 25.52 23.57
CA LYS A 317 -14.73 24.65 24.46
C LYS A 317 -15.67 23.82 25.35
N ARG A 318 -16.08 22.65 24.84
CA ARG A 318 -16.89 21.65 25.54
C ARG A 318 -16.58 20.24 25.02
N SER A 319 -17.15 19.22 25.66
CA SER A 319 -17.06 17.83 25.19
C SER A 319 -18.15 17.55 24.15
N TYR A 320 -17.76 16.95 23.03
CA TYR A 320 -18.64 16.51 21.95
C TYR A 320 -18.90 15.01 22.04
N ASP A 321 -20.16 14.59 21.89
CA ASP A 321 -20.51 13.18 21.97
C ASP A 321 -20.04 12.42 20.73
N HIS A 322 -20.19 13.00 19.55
CA HIS A 322 -19.80 12.37 18.29
C HIS A 322 -19.40 13.40 17.25
N VAL A 323 -18.27 13.18 16.58
CA VAL A 323 -17.79 14.03 15.47
C VAL A 323 -17.54 13.15 14.25
N ALA A 324 -18.43 13.25 13.26
CA ALA A 324 -18.32 12.56 11.98
C ALA A 324 -17.89 13.54 10.87
N VAL A 325 -16.84 13.18 10.13
CA VAL A 325 -16.34 13.95 8.99
C VAL A 325 -16.13 13.03 7.80
N ARG A 326 -16.75 13.34 6.66
CA ARG A 326 -16.66 12.55 5.43
C ARG A 326 -16.25 13.42 4.25
N LEU A 327 -15.06 13.19 3.73
CA LEU A 327 -14.46 13.93 2.63
C LEU A 327 -14.26 13.04 1.40
N LEU A 328 -14.48 13.61 0.21
CA LEU A 328 -14.08 12.96 -1.04
C LEU A 328 -12.73 13.51 -1.53
N ASN A 329 -12.60 14.82 -1.70
CA ASN A 329 -11.37 15.49 -2.11
C ASN A 329 -11.04 16.65 -1.17
N GLY A 330 -10.19 16.41 -0.17
CA GLY A 330 -9.83 17.42 0.82
C GLY A 330 -9.24 16.80 2.08
N SER A 331 -8.52 17.61 2.83
CA SER A 331 -7.92 17.21 4.10
C SER A 331 -8.81 17.58 5.28
N ALA A 332 -8.75 16.77 6.33
CA ALA A 332 -9.40 17.06 7.61
C ALA A 332 -8.33 17.41 8.64
N ASP A 333 -8.43 18.59 9.27
CA ASP A 333 -7.57 19.01 10.37
C ASP A 333 -8.40 19.22 11.63
N LEU A 334 -8.22 18.39 12.64
CA LEU A 334 -8.88 18.51 13.95
C LEU A 334 -7.84 18.94 14.98
N THR A 335 -8.00 20.14 15.55
CA THR A 335 -7.03 20.71 16.51
C THR A 335 -7.67 21.14 17.81
N GLY A 336 -7.19 20.59 18.94
CA GLY A 336 -7.56 21.03 20.28
C GLY A 336 -8.99 20.69 20.70
N ILE A 337 -9.58 19.62 20.17
CA ILE A 337 -10.99 19.28 20.36
C ILE A 337 -11.11 18.19 21.42
N THR A 338 -12.13 18.28 22.26
CA THR A 338 -12.45 17.27 23.28
C THR A 338 -13.78 16.59 22.95
N GLY A 339 -13.82 15.26 22.97
CA GLY A 339 -15.06 14.51 22.66
C GLY A 339 -15.00 13.05 23.10
N LYS A 340 -16.02 12.25 22.75
CA LYS A 340 -16.02 10.81 22.98
C LYS A 340 -15.54 10.08 21.74
N ASP A 341 -16.31 10.20 20.65
CA ASP A 341 -16.08 9.46 19.41
C ASP A 341 -15.78 10.39 18.23
N PHE A 342 -14.64 10.16 17.57
CA PHE A 342 -14.26 10.84 16.34
C PHE A 342 -14.21 9.83 15.19
N TYR A 343 -15.01 10.06 14.15
CA TYR A 343 -15.04 9.25 12.94
C TYR A 343 -14.71 10.11 11.72
N VAL A 344 -13.55 9.90 11.11
CA VAL A 344 -13.07 10.74 10.00
C VAL A 344 -12.69 9.86 8.80
N LYS A 345 -13.36 10.08 7.68
CA LYS A 345 -13.12 9.36 6.43
C LYS A 345 -12.74 10.31 5.30
N SER A 346 -11.69 9.98 4.57
CA SER A 346 -11.29 10.71 3.35
C SER A 346 -10.88 9.78 2.22
N THR A 347 -11.40 10.01 1.02
CA THR A 347 -10.94 9.29 -0.17
C THR A 347 -9.60 9.86 -0.67
N ASN A 348 -9.50 11.18 -0.83
CA ASN A 348 -8.30 11.84 -1.33
C ASN A 348 -7.95 13.05 -0.45
N GLY A 349 -7.04 12.87 0.50
CA GLY A 349 -6.60 13.93 1.39
C GLY A 349 -6.05 13.40 2.71
N GLN A 350 -5.34 14.27 3.44
CA GLN A 350 -4.73 13.90 4.71
C GLN A 350 -5.71 14.07 5.86
N MET A 351 -5.54 13.30 6.92
CA MET A 351 -6.32 13.43 8.15
C MET A 351 -5.37 13.66 9.32
N ASN A 352 -5.45 14.85 9.93
CA ASN A 352 -4.57 15.27 11.01
C ASN A 352 -5.37 15.49 12.30
N PHE A 353 -4.93 14.88 13.38
CA PHE A 353 -5.46 15.04 14.73
C PHE A 353 -4.34 15.60 15.60
N THR A 354 -4.52 16.82 16.12
CA THR A 354 -3.49 17.54 16.88
C THR A 354 -4.05 17.98 18.22
N HIS A 355 -3.57 17.40 19.32
CA HIS A 355 -4.09 17.62 20.67
C HIS A 355 -5.61 17.36 20.75
N VAL A 356 -6.04 16.19 20.30
CA VAL A 356 -7.44 15.75 20.40
C VAL A 356 -7.58 14.87 21.63
N ASP A 357 -8.51 15.21 22.51
CA ASP A 357 -8.82 14.42 23.71
C ASP A 357 -10.13 13.64 23.48
N GLY A 358 -10.09 12.32 23.60
CA GLY A 358 -11.32 11.53 23.53
C GLY A 358 -11.21 10.06 23.85
N VAL A 359 -12.32 9.34 23.72
CA VAL A 359 -12.33 7.89 23.99
C VAL A 359 -11.79 7.16 22.76
N MET A 360 -12.34 7.45 21.58
CA MET A 360 -12.01 6.72 20.36
C MET A 360 -11.80 7.67 19.18
N ILE A 361 -10.71 7.44 18.43
CA ILE A 361 -10.54 7.99 17.08
C ILE A 361 -10.52 6.85 16.08
N GLU A 362 -11.50 6.83 15.19
CA GLU A 362 -11.57 5.97 14.02
C GLU A 362 -11.34 6.80 12.76
N SER A 363 -10.36 6.42 11.96
CA SER A 363 -10.02 7.13 10.74
C SER A 363 -9.73 6.20 9.57
N GLU A 364 -10.41 6.46 8.44
CA GLU A 364 -10.34 5.66 7.23
C GLU A 364 -9.90 6.49 6.01
N GLY A 365 -8.79 6.11 5.39
CA GLY A 365 -8.23 6.75 4.21
C GLY A 365 -8.14 5.83 3.00
N VAL A 366 -8.20 6.40 1.79
CA VAL A 366 -7.80 5.69 0.56
C VAL A 366 -6.48 6.25 0.02
N ASN A 367 -6.41 7.54 -0.31
CA ASN A 367 -5.22 8.21 -0.83
C ASN A 367 -4.85 9.38 0.06
N GLY A 368 -4.11 9.10 1.13
CA GLY A 368 -3.74 10.09 2.12
C GLY A 368 -3.18 9.48 3.39
N SER A 369 -2.31 10.23 4.04
CA SER A 369 -1.73 9.85 5.32
C SER A 369 -2.65 10.24 6.48
N ILE A 370 -2.61 9.46 7.55
CA ILE A 370 -3.28 9.74 8.81
C ILE A 370 -2.22 10.07 9.85
N LYS A 371 -2.39 11.19 10.57
CA LYS A 371 -1.44 11.65 11.57
C LYS A 371 -2.14 12.01 12.88
N VAL A 372 -1.67 11.44 13.98
CA VAL A 372 -2.07 11.80 15.35
C VAL A 372 -0.87 12.34 16.11
N GLN A 373 -1.01 13.54 16.69
CA GLN A 373 0.04 14.23 17.44
C GLN A 373 -0.49 14.79 18.76
N GLY A 374 -0.05 14.23 19.87
CA GLY A 374 -0.49 14.60 21.22
C GLY A 374 -1.98 14.40 21.47
N GLY A 375 -2.46 14.89 22.60
CA GLY A 375 -3.81 14.65 23.11
C GLY A 375 -3.91 13.36 23.92
N HIS A 376 -5.06 13.13 24.53
CA HIS A 376 -5.33 11.97 25.37
C HIS A 376 -6.46 11.15 24.73
N THR A 377 -6.10 10.05 24.06
CA THR A 377 -7.07 9.13 23.47
C THR A 377 -6.96 7.75 24.10
N HIS A 378 -8.08 7.06 24.34
CA HIS A 378 -8.01 5.68 24.82
C HIS A 378 -7.72 4.70 23.67
N ASP A 379 -8.51 4.78 22.59
CA ASP A 379 -8.47 3.88 21.44
C ASP A 379 -8.18 4.63 20.13
N LEU A 380 -7.25 4.10 19.32
CA LEU A 380 -7.01 4.54 17.95
C LEU A 380 -7.24 3.40 16.96
N LEU A 381 -8.11 3.61 15.97
CA LEU A 381 -8.32 2.71 14.84
C LEU A 381 -8.05 3.46 13.55
N LEU A 382 -6.84 3.34 13.01
CA LEU A 382 -6.38 4.15 11.88
C LEU A 382 -6.03 3.24 10.69
N THR A 383 -6.74 3.41 9.58
CA THR A 383 -6.55 2.59 8.37
C THR A 383 -6.43 3.47 7.14
N THR A 384 -5.42 3.26 6.30
CA THR A 384 -5.34 3.87 4.96
C THR A 384 -4.84 2.91 3.89
N VAL A 385 -5.20 3.10 2.63
CA VAL A 385 -4.72 2.23 1.54
C VAL A 385 -3.38 2.71 1.01
N ASN A 386 -3.30 3.96 0.56
CA ASN A 386 -2.13 4.57 -0.04
C ASN A 386 -1.73 5.80 0.79
N GLY A 387 -0.92 5.58 1.81
CA GLY A 387 -0.51 6.62 2.74
C GLY A 387 0.16 6.07 3.99
N ASP A 388 0.87 6.94 4.70
CA ASP A 388 1.50 6.60 5.97
C ASP A 388 0.48 6.76 7.11
N VAL A 389 0.61 5.94 8.15
CA VAL A 389 -0.08 6.13 9.44
C VAL A 389 0.97 6.49 10.46
N SER A 390 0.85 7.66 11.09
CA SER A 390 1.83 8.16 12.05
C SER A 390 1.17 8.60 13.35
N VAL A 391 1.59 7.98 14.45
CA VAL A 391 1.14 8.30 15.81
C VAL A 391 2.35 8.77 16.63
N ASP A 392 2.19 9.92 17.27
CA ASP A 392 3.09 10.49 18.26
C ASP A 392 2.22 10.95 19.45
N ALA A 393 1.79 9.97 20.25
CA ALA A 393 0.82 10.08 21.33
C ALA A 393 0.79 8.77 22.13
N ASP A 394 0.03 8.74 23.22
CA ASP A 394 0.01 7.64 24.20
C ASP A 394 -1.38 7.00 24.35
N PRO A 395 -1.97 6.39 23.31
CA PRO A 395 -3.23 5.68 23.46
C PRO A 395 -3.05 4.37 24.25
N ALA A 396 -4.07 3.99 25.02
CA ALA A 396 -4.06 2.69 25.70
C ALA A 396 -4.06 1.54 24.67
N THR A 397 -4.86 1.69 23.60
CA THR A 397 -4.96 0.72 22.51
C THR A 397 -4.84 1.40 21.16
N ALA A 398 -4.04 0.82 20.26
CA ALA A 398 -3.94 1.31 18.89
C ALA A 398 -3.90 0.17 17.87
N ALA A 399 -4.73 0.29 16.83
CA ALA A 399 -4.70 -0.53 15.63
C ALA A 399 -4.37 0.37 14.42
N LEU A 400 -3.15 0.25 13.91
CA LEU A 400 -2.57 1.10 12.87
C LEU A 400 -2.30 0.29 11.61
N LYS A 401 -3.01 0.58 10.52
CA LYS A 401 -3.01 -0.28 9.32
C LYS A 401 -2.79 0.52 8.04
N THR A 402 -1.92 0.02 7.18
CA THR A 402 -1.78 0.52 5.80
C THR A 402 -1.46 -0.58 4.80
N VAL A 403 -1.90 -0.41 3.54
CA VAL A 403 -1.53 -1.33 2.45
C VAL A 403 -0.21 -0.87 1.82
N ASN A 404 -0.16 0.38 1.34
CA ASN A 404 0.97 0.96 0.62
C ASN A 404 1.47 2.21 1.36
N GLY A 405 2.14 1.99 2.49
CA GLY A 405 2.73 3.07 3.27
C GLY A 405 3.47 2.57 4.49
N THR A 406 4.01 3.48 5.29
CA THR A 406 4.71 3.16 6.53
C THR A 406 3.81 3.42 7.74
N VAL A 407 3.74 2.45 8.65
CA VAL A 407 3.22 2.67 10.00
C VAL A 407 4.35 3.19 10.89
N ARG A 408 4.10 4.29 11.61
CA ARG A 408 5.01 4.87 12.60
C ARG A 408 4.25 5.08 13.90
N ALA A 409 4.77 4.55 15.00
CA ALA A 409 4.23 4.81 16.32
C ALA A 409 5.38 5.24 17.25
N THR A 410 5.19 6.36 17.93
CA THR A 410 6.07 6.86 18.99
C THR A 410 5.24 7.01 20.24
N TYR A 411 5.56 6.25 21.27
CA TYR A 411 4.98 6.33 22.61
C TYR A 411 6.00 6.95 23.57
N HIS A 412 5.47 7.66 24.56
CA HIS A 412 6.19 8.31 25.65
C HIS A 412 5.87 7.66 27.00
N THR A 413 4.83 6.84 27.08
CA THR A 413 4.41 6.09 28.28
C THR A 413 4.07 4.63 27.96
N ASP A 414 3.64 3.86 28.97
CA ASP A 414 3.16 2.48 28.77
C ASP A 414 1.78 2.45 28.10
N PHE A 415 1.48 1.34 27.44
CA PHE A 415 0.22 1.11 26.74
C PHE A 415 -0.30 -0.30 27.03
N THR A 416 -1.53 -0.60 26.64
CA THR A 416 -2.10 -1.96 26.75
C THR A 416 -1.79 -2.76 25.49
N THR A 417 -2.15 -2.24 24.31
CA THR A 417 -1.98 -2.97 23.05
C THR A 417 -1.63 -2.06 21.88
N LEU A 418 -0.62 -2.45 21.11
CA LEU A 418 -0.27 -1.84 19.82
C LEU A 418 -0.28 -2.89 18.71
N GLU A 419 -1.23 -2.81 17.78
CA GLU A 419 -1.22 -3.53 16.51
C GLU A 419 -0.73 -2.59 15.40
N GLY A 420 0.39 -2.92 14.76
CA GLY A 420 0.96 -2.14 13.66
C GLY A 420 1.17 -2.99 12.41
N THR A 421 0.40 -2.74 11.36
CA THR A 421 0.42 -3.55 10.13
C THR A 421 0.65 -2.70 8.90
N SER A 422 1.69 -3.04 8.11
CA SER A 422 1.88 -2.50 6.76
C SER A 422 2.11 -3.62 5.75
N MET A 423 1.25 -3.74 4.73
CA MET A 423 1.41 -4.80 3.73
C MET A 423 2.69 -4.61 2.91
N ASN A 424 2.84 -3.45 2.27
CA ASN A 424 3.90 -3.17 1.31
C ASN A 424 4.93 -2.12 1.77
N GLY A 425 4.88 -1.70 3.03
CA GLY A 425 5.82 -0.72 3.59
C GLY A 425 6.30 -1.11 4.97
N ASN A 426 6.97 -0.17 5.65
CA ASN A 426 7.66 -0.47 6.90
C ASN A 426 6.72 -0.31 8.10
N VAL A 427 7.09 -0.96 9.20
CA VAL A 427 6.52 -0.68 10.53
C VAL A 427 7.65 -0.18 11.42
N LYS A 428 7.48 0.99 12.02
CA LYS A 428 8.51 1.65 12.84
C LYS A 428 7.91 2.02 14.18
N VAL A 429 8.48 1.49 15.25
CA VAL A 429 7.99 1.72 16.61
C VAL A 429 9.10 2.26 17.49
N ALA A 430 8.77 3.30 18.26
CA ALA A 430 9.61 3.88 19.29
C ALA A 430 8.82 3.92 20.61
N VAL A 431 9.43 3.43 21.68
CA VAL A 431 8.79 3.29 23.00
C VAL A 431 9.82 3.59 24.11
N PRO A 432 9.39 4.03 25.31
CA PRO A 432 10.35 4.36 26.38
C PRO A 432 11.19 3.16 26.78
N SER A 433 12.43 3.37 27.21
CA SER A 433 13.31 2.28 27.65
C SER A 433 12.84 1.59 28.94
N SER A 434 11.99 2.26 29.72
CA SER A 434 11.52 1.86 31.05
C SER A 434 10.32 0.91 31.07
N ILE A 435 9.60 0.73 29.97
CA ILE A 435 8.35 -0.05 29.94
C ILE A 435 8.61 -1.53 29.61
N ALA A 436 7.85 -2.43 30.22
CA ALA A 436 7.83 -3.82 29.84
C ALA A 436 7.18 -3.98 28.46
N LEU A 437 7.76 -4.82 27.60
CA LEU A 437 7.22 -5.13 26.27
C LEU A 437 7.10 -6.65 26.11
N ASN A 438 5.94 -7.09 25.65
CA ASN A 438 5.72 -8.45 25.18
C ASN A 438 5.09 -8.40 23.79
N GLY A 439 5.35 -9.40 22.94
CA GLY A 439 4.62 -9.46 21.68
C GLY A 439 5.28 -10.21 20.54
N GLU A 440 4.57 -10.28 19.40
CA GLU A 440 5.02 -10.93 18.18
C GLU A 440 5.34 -9.89 17.10
N VAL A 441 6.53 -9.98 16.53
CA VAL A 441 7.00 -9.14 15.44
C VAL A 441 7.29 -10.01 14.23
N ARG A 442 6.61 -9.77 13.11
CA ARG A 442 6.70 -10.64 11.92
C ARG A 442 6.83 -9.87 10.61
N THR A 443 7.78 -10.29 9.79
CA THR A 443 7.93 -9.87 8.39
C THR A 443 8.02 -11.10 7.48
N HIS A 444 7.49 -11.06 6.26
CA HIS A 444 7.62 -12.18 5.33
C HIS A 444 8.89 -12.06 4.47
N PHE A 445 9.02 -10.97 3.72
CA PHE A 445 10.17 -10.76 2.82
C PHE A 445 11.21 -9.78 3.37
N GLY A 446 10.84 -8.87 4.27
CA GLY A 446 11.76 -7.85 4.77
C GLY A 446 12.62 -8.29 5.96
N SER A 447 13.11 -7.33 6.74
CA SER A 447 14.00 -7.57 7.89
C SER A 447 13.46 -6.95 9.18
N ILE A 448 13.75 -7.59 10.30
CA ILE A 448 13.49 -7.06 11.64
C ILE A 448 14.80 -6.45 12.16
N LYS A 449 14.74 -5.19 12.59
CA LYS A 449 15.87 -4.46 13.19
C LYS A 449 15.43 -3.90 14.52
N SER A 450 16.16 -4.20 15.58
CA SER A 450 15.88 -3.68 16.91
C SER A 450 17.10 -2.95 17.48
N ARG A 451 16.85 -1.78 18.05
CA ARG A 451 17.76 -1.03 18.92
C ARG A 451 17.08 -0.72 20.25
N LEU A 452 16.19 -1.59 20.71
CA LEU A 452 15.57 -1.50 22.03
C LEU A 452 16.61 -1.90 23.08
N SER A 453 16.65 -1.17 24.20
CA SER A 453 17.41 -1.58 25.37
C SER A 453 16.89 -2.90 25.93
N GLU A 454 17.78 -3.69 26.54
CA GLU A 454 17.45 -4.99 27.17
C GLU A 454 16.80 -6.03 26.24
N VAL A 455 16.91 -5.83 24.92
CA VAL A 455 16.49 -6.78 23.90
C VAL A 455 17.70 -7.11 23.04
N ALA A 456 18.04 -8.39 22.94
CA ALA A 456 19.14 -8.83 22.08
C ALA A 456 18.87 -8.45 20.61
N GLU A 457 19.89 -8.00 19.89
CA GLU A 457 19.74 -7.67 18.47
C GLU A 457 19.36 -8.95 17.69
N PRO A 458 18.26 -8.93 16.91
CA PRO A 458 17.86 -10.09 16.12
C PRO A 458 18.96 -10.49 15.13
N ALA A 459 19.25 -11.79 15.04
CA ALA A 459 20.18 -12.29 14.04
C ALA A 459 19.70 -11.96 12.62
N LYS A 460 20.65 -11.73 11.70
CA LYS A 460 20.33 -11.44 10.30
C LYS A 460 19.48 -12.56 9.70
N GLY A 461 18.41 -12.20 9.01
CA GLY A 461 17.54 -13.14 8.29
C GLY A 461 16.33 -13.64 9.08
N ILE A 462 16.24 -13.38 10.39
CA ILE A 462 15.04 -13.72 11.18
C ILE A 462 13.81 -12.97 10.64
N LYS A 463 12.70 -13.71 10.51
CA LYS A 463 11.41 -13.25 9.98
C LYS A 463 10.31 -13.15 11.04
N ARG A 464 10.52 -13.77 12.19
CA ARG A 464 9.64 -13.71 13.36
C ARG A 464 10.49 -13.53 14.61
N LEU A 465 10.12 -12.55 15.43
CA LEU A 465 10.75 -12.26 16.71
C LEU A 465 9.64 -12.27 17.77
N GLU A 466 9.76 -13.16 18.75
CA GLU A 466 9.05 -13.03 20.02
C GLU A 466 9.81 -12.00 20.86
N LEU A 467 9.13 -10.90 21.18
CA LEU A 467 9.67 -9.80 21.94
C LEU A 467 9.33 -9.99 23.41
N THR A 468 10.36 -9.95 24.26
CA THR A 468 10.21 -9.86 25.71
C THR A 468 11.25 -8.88 26.21
N ARG A 469 10.80 -7.81 26.86
CA ARG A 469 11.63 -6.82 27.53
C ARG A 469 11.07 -6.59 28.94
N PRO A 470 11.88 -6.73 30.00
CA PRO A 470 11.43 -6.39 31.34
C PRO A 470 11.23 -4.87 31.48
N GLY A 471 10.47 -4.45 32.49
CA GLY A 471 10.21 -3.05 32.75
C GLY A 471 8.93 -2.85 33.58
N THR A 472 8.39 -1.62 33.53
CA THR A 472 7.13 -1.26 34.19
C THR A 472 5.92 -1.44 33.26
N GLY A 473 4.75 -1.71 33.82
CA GLY A 473 3.53 -1.96 33.05
C GLY A 473 3.51 -3.33 32.37
N SER A 474 2.61 -3.50 31.39
CA SER A 474 2.43 -4.76 30.66
C SER A 474 2.02 -4.47 29.21
N SER A 475 2.89 -3.80 28.46
CA SER A 475 2.58 -3.39 27.09
C SER A 475 2.71 -4.56 26.12
N GLU A 476 1.64 -4.82 25.36
CA GLU A 476 1.61 -5.89 24.35
C GLU A 476 1.65 -5.33 22.93
N MET A 477 2.46 -5.91 22.06
CA MET A 477 2.66 -5.40 20.71
C MET A 477 2.58 -6.51 19.66
N LYS A 478 1.83 -6.26 18.59
CA LYS A 478 1.76 -7.15 17.43
C LYS A 478 2.09 -6.37 16.16
N LEU A 479 3.26 -6.62 15.59
CA LEU A 479 3.72 -5.90 14.40
C LEU A 479 3.87 -6.82 13.21
N ASN A 480 3.30 -6.40 12.07
CA ASN A 480 3.29 -7.21 10.86
C ASN A 480 3.65 -6.41 9.62
N THR A 481 4.43 -7.04 8.75
CA THR A 481 4.58 -6.56 7.37
C THR A 481 4.82 -7.71 6.41
N THR A 482 4.39 -7.57 5.15
CA THR A 482 4.66 -8.58 4.12
C THR A 482 6.00 -8.30 3.46
N SER A 483 6.17 -7.14 2.81
CA SER A 483 7.39 -6.84 2.06
C SER A 483 8.36 -5.88 2.74
N GLY A 484 7.91 -5.14 3.75
CA GLY A 484 8.72 -4.11 4.39
C GLY A 484 9.53 -4.58 5.59
N ASN A 485 10.27 -3.64 6.18
CA ASN A 485 11.06 -3.88 7.38
C ASN A 485 10.30 -3.47 8.63
N ILE A 486 10.60 -4.14 9.74
CA ILE A 486 10.18 -3.71 11.07
C ILE A 486 11.38 -3.12 11.79
N GLN A 487 11.22 -1.90 12.32
CA GLN A 487 12.28 -1.15 12.99
C GLN A 487 11.82 -0.74 14.38
N LEU A 488 12.53 -1.22 15.40
CA LEU A 488 12.27 -0.93 16.80
C LEU A 488 13.41 -0.12 17.38
N LYS A 489 13.11 0.86 18.22
CA LYS A 489 14.10 1.63 18.99
C LYS A 489 13.48 2.12 20.29
N ASP A 490 14.32 2.49 21.24
CA ASP A 490 13.83 3.32 22.35
C ASP A 490 13.43 4.72 21.81
N SER A 491 12.38 5.32 22.37
CA SER A 491 12.12 6.75 22.22
C SER A 491 13.17 7.54 23.00
N ASN A 492 13.50 8.73 22.50
CA ASN A 492 14.36 9.63 23.27
C ASN A 492 13.47 10.30 24.31
N ASP A 493 13.88 10.28 25.58
CA ASP A 493 13.25 11.06 26.65
C ASP A 493 13.26 12.57 26.34
#